data_AF-A0A5C5VRV5-F1
#
_entry.id   AF-A0A5C5VRV5-F1
#
_cell.length_a   1.000
_cell.length_b   1.000
_cell.length_c   1.000
_cell.angle_alpha   90.00
_cell.angle_beta   90.00
_cell.angle_gamma   90.00
#
_symmetry.space_group_name_H-M   'P 1'
#
loop_
_entity.id
_entity.type
_entity.pdbx_description
1 polymer ?
#
loop_
_entity_poly.entity_id
_entity_poly.type
_entity_poly.pdbx_seq_one_letter_code
_entity_poly.pdbx_strand_id
1 'polypeptide(L)'
;MLYERSLEIENRLQAILDLIATGRYSTPELAEEIGVSVPTISRAVMALRQRGHAIRAERMGTVWHYVLEEVANENQLHGRYRGRKPR
;
A
#
# COMPACT_ATOMS: atom_id res chain seq x y z
N MET A 1 -11.58 -28.06 -0.57
CA MET A 1 -11.20 -28.16 -2.02
C MET A 1 -10.07 -27.16 -2.29
N LEU A 2 -9.28 -27.32 -3.37
CA LEU A 2 -8.14 -26.43 -3.66
C LEU A 2 -8.55 -24.95 -3.86
N TYR A 3 -9.79 -24.69 -4.29
CA TYR A 3 -10.29 -23.34 -4.56
C TYR A 3 -10.50 -22.48 -3.32
N GLU A 4 -10.97 -23.06 -2.21
CA GLU A 4 -11.28 -22.30 -0.98
C GLU A 4 -10.01 -21.71 -0.37
N ARG A 5 -8.90 -22.47 -0.41
CA ARG A 5 -7.59 -22.01 0.07
C ARG A 5 -7.04 -20.88 -0.79
N SER A 6 -7.20 -20.95 -2.10
CA SER A 6 -6.77 -19.89 -3.01
C SER A 6 -7.55 -18.60 -2.77
N LEU A 7 -8.87 -18.70 -2.59
CA LEU A 7 -9.72 -17.54 -2.32
C LEU A 7 -9.39 -16.88 -0.97
N GLU A 8 -9.11 -17.67 0.06
CA GLU A 8 -8.72 -17.16 1.39
C GLU A 8 -7.39 -16.39 1.33
N ILE A 9 -6.45 -16.86 0.50
CA ILE A 9 -5.18 -16.16 0.23
C ILE A 9 -5.44 -14.86 -0.53
N GLU A 10 -6.27 -14.87 -1.56
CA GLU A 10 -6.60 -13.66 -2.32
C GLU A 10 -7.32 -12.62 -1.47
N ASN A 11 -8.31 -13.03 -0.67
CA ASN A 11 -9.00 -12.13 0.26
C ASN A 11 -8.03 -11.49 1.25
N ARG A 12 -7.06 -12.26 1.76
CA ARG A 12 -6.04 -11.72 2.67
C ARG A 12 -5.10 -10.73 1.97
N LEU A 13 -4.69 -11.03 0.74
CA LEU A 13 -3.88 -10.12 -0.07
C LEU A 13 -4.63 -8.83 -0.39
N GLN A 14 -5.94 -8.93 -0.68
CA GLN A 14 -6.79 -7.79 -0.95
C GLN A 14 -6.97 -6.92 0.31
N ALA A 15 -7.18 -7.52 1.47
CA ALA A 15 -7.26 -6.78 2.74
C ALA A 15 -5.96 -6.03 3.06
N ILE A 16 -4.80 -6.66 2.83
CA ILE A 16 -3.49 -6.01 2.96
C ILE A 16 -3.38 -4.83 1.99
N LEU A 17 -3.80 -5.01 0.73
CA LEU A 17 -3.77 -3.95 -0.27
C LEU A 17 -4.65 -2.77 0.14
N ASP A 18 -5.85 -3.02 0.66
CA ASP A 18 -6.78 -1.98 1.11
C ASP A 18 -6.18 -1.16 2.26
N LEU A 19 -5.57 -1.83 3.25
CA LEU A 19 -4.87 -1.15 4.34
C LEU A 19 -3.70 -0.30 3.85
N ILE A 20 -2.90 -0.81 2.90
CA ILE A 20 -1.81 -0.06 2.26
C ILE A 20 -2.38 1.14 1.47
N ALA A 21 -3.54 0.98 0.82
CA ALA A 21 -4.19 2.05 0.05
C ALA A 21 -4.60 3.22 0.92
N THR A 22 -4.97 2.98 2.18
CA THR A 22 -5.26 4.07 3.12
C THR A 22 -4.03 4.92 3.45
N GLY A 23 -2.81 4.36 3.30
CA GLY A 23 -1.55 5.03 3.62
C GLY A 23 -1.37 5.37 5.10
N ARG A 24 -2.22 4.85 6.00
CA ARG A 24 -2.25 5.21 7.43
C ARG A 24 -1.46 4.27 8.33
N TYR A 25 -1.17 3.06 7.86
CA TYR A 25 -0.59 2.01 8.70
C TYR A 25 0.90 1.84 8.43
N SER A 26 1.67 1.76 9.52
CA SER A 26 3.07 1.34 9.48
C SER A 26 3.18 -0.14 9.15
N THR A 27 4.32 -0.57 8.59
CA THR A 27 4.62 -2.00 8.37
C THR A 27 4.31 -2.92 9.56
N PRO A 28 4.72 -2.59 10.81
CA PRO A 28 4.35 -3.39 11.99
C PRO A 28 2.85 -3.33 12.33
N GLU A 29 2.20 -2.16 12.21
CA GLU A 29 0.77 -2.01 12.49
C GLU A 29 -0.08 -2.83 11.50
N LEU A 30 0.34 -2.87 10.23
CA LEU A 30 -0.30 -3.69 9.19
C LEU A 30 -0.18 -5.19 9.49
N ALA A 31 0.93 -5.59 10.11
CA ALA A 31 1.16 -6.96 10.55
C ALA A 31 0.25 -7.32 11.73
N GLU A 32 0.12 -6.41 12.70
CA GLU A 32 -0.77 -6.57 13.87
C GLU A 32 -2.25 -6.62 13.46
N GLU A 33 -2.70 -5.68 12.62
CA GLU A 33 -4.09 -5.59 12.15
C GLU A 33 -4.53 -6.85 11.41
N ILE A 34 -3.65 -7.40 10.56
CA ILE A 34 -3.93 -8.63 9.79
C ILE A 34 -3.64 -9.91 10.61
N GLY A 35 -3.03 -9.78 11.79
CA GLY A 35 -2.63 -10.91 12.64
C GLY A 35 -1.56 -11.79 12.03
N VAL A 36 -0.60 -11.21 11.31
CA VAL A 36 0.50 -11.93 10.64
C VAL A 36 1.85 -11.33 11.02
N SER A 37 2.93 -12.05 10.74
CA SER A 37 4.28 -11.52 10.99
C SER A 37 4.68 -10.51 9.91
N VAL A 38 5.52 -9.53 10.28
CA VAL A 38 6.18 -8.60 9.34
C VAL A 38 6.77 -9.27 8.09
N PRO A 39 7.50 -10.41 8.15
CA PRO A 39 7.98 -11.08 6.94
C PRO A 39 6.85 -11.57 6.01
N THR A 40 5.67 -11.90 6.54
CA THR A 40 4.49 -12.26 5.75
C THR A 40 3.94 -11.05 4.99
N ILE A 41 3.90 -9.88 5.64
CA ILE A 41 3.56 -8.61 4.97
C ILE A 41 4.57 -8.32 3.85
N SER A 42 5.87 -8.44 4.11
CA SER A 42 6.89 -8.22 3.07
C SER A 42 6.69 -9.13 1.86
N ARG A 43 6.39 -10.42 2.08
CA ARG A 43 6.07 -11.35 0.98
C ARG A 43 4.80 -10.99 0.25
N ALA A 44 3.74 -10.61 0.97
CA ALA A 44 2.48 -10.16 0.38
C ALA A 44 2.69 -8.92 -0.50
N VAL A 45 3.45 -7.93 -0.02
CA VAL A 45 3.83 -6.74 -0.79
C VAL A 45 4.63 -7.10 -2.04
N MET A 46 5.58 -8.03 -1.95
CA MET A 46 6.32 -8.51 -3.13
C MET A 46 5.38 -9.19 -4.14
N ALA A 47 4.45 -10.03 -3.67
CA ALA A 47 3.46 -10.67 -4.53
C ALA A 47 2.52 -9.64 -5.20
N LEU A 48 2.09 -8.63 -4.46
CA LEU A 48 1.28 -7.52 -4.99
C LEU A 48 2.06 -6.70 -6.03
N ARG A 49 3.36 -6.41 -5.80
CA ARG A 49 4.22 -5.77 -6.82
C ARG A 49 4.38 -6.62 -8.07
N GLN A 50 4.55 -7.93 -7.92
CA GLN A 50 4.61 -8.86 -9.06
C GLN A 50 3.29 -8.90 -9.86
N ARG A 51 2.16 -8.66 -9.20
CA ARG A 51 0.83 -8.54 -9.83
C ARG A 51 0.60 -7.18 -10.51
N GLY A 52 1.55 -6.24 -10.42
CA GLY A 52 1.48 -4.93 -11.08
C GLY A 52 1.04 -3.78 -10.16
N HIS A 53 0.88 -4.00 -8.86
CA HIS A 53 0.60 -2.91 -7.93
C HIS A 53 1.86 -2.10 -7.64
N ALA A 54 1.80 -0.79 -7.87
CA ALA A 54 2.90 0.14 -7.59
C ALA A 54 2.97 0.45 -6.08
N ILE A 55 3.46 -0.49 -5.29
CA ILE A 55 3.66 -0.28 -3.84
C ILE A 55 5.08 0.22 -3.59
N ARG A 56 5.19 1.31 -2.82
CA ARG A 56 6.46 1.91 -2.40
C ARG A 56 6.59 1.84 -0.89
N ALA A 57 7.81 1.55 -0.43
CA ALA A 57 8.16 1.71 0.98
C ALA A 57 8.62 3.15 1.19
N GLU A 58 7.88 3.91 2.00
CA GLU A 58 8.23 5.26 2.39
C GLU A 58 8.63 5.28 3.86
N ARG A 59 9.70 6.02 4.17
CA ARG A 59 10.13 6.23 5.55
C ARG A 59 9.51 7.51 6.07
N MET A 60 8.50 7.39 6.92
CA MET A 60 7.85 8.53 7.56
C MET A 60 8.44 8.70 8.96
N GLY A 61 9.49 9.51 9.04
CA GLY A 61 10.26 9.72 10.26
C GLY A 61 11.07 8.48 10.68
N THR A 62 10.67 7.83 11.76
CA THR A 62 11.39 6.68 12.35
C THR A 62 10.83 5.34 11.89
N VAL A 63 9.67 5.33 11.23
CA VAL A 63 8.93 4.11 10.90
C VAL A 63 8.81 3.97 9.38
N TRP A 64 8.79 2.73 8.91
CA TRP A 64 8.54 2.40 7.51
C TRP A 64 7.04 2.17 7.30
N HIS A 65 6.52 2.77 6.24
CA HIS A 65 5.13 2.63 5.82
C HIS A 65 5.12 2.18 4.36
N TYR A 66 4.14 1.38 4.00
CA TYR A 66 3.87 1.09 2.59
C TYR A 66 2.80 2.04 2.10
N VAL A 67 3.09 2.71 0.99
CA VAL A 67 2.14 3.56 0.29
C VAL A 67 1.89 2.97 -1.09
N LEU A 68 0.64 2.97 -1.51
CA LEU A 68 0.32 2.76 -2.90
C LEU A 68 0.68 4.03 -3.65
N GLU A 69 1.64 3.92 -4.55
CA GLU A 69 1.85 4.92 -5.58
C GLU A 69 0.64 4.79 -6.51
N GLU A 70 -0.36 5.66 -6.31
CA GLU A 70 -1.41 5.84 -7.31
C GLU A 70 -0.66 6.05 -8.62
N VAL A 71 -0.79 5.08 -9.53
CA VAL A 71 -0.37 5.26 -10.92
C VAL A 71 -1.13 6.50 -11.33
N ALA A 72 -0.41 7.62 -11.44
CA ALA A 72 -1.00 8.93 -11.56
C ALA A 72 -1.85 8.94 -12.83
N ASN A 73 -3.13 8.59 -12.70
CA ASN A 73 -4.12 9.10 -13.62
C ASN A 73 -4.05 10.60 -13.38
N GLU A 74 -3.68 11.31 -14.43
CA GLU A 74 -3.22 12.71 -14.51
C GLU A 74 -4.14 13.78 -13.88
N ASN A 75 -5.16 13.40 -13.11
CA ASN A 75 -6.11 14.28 -12.46
C ASN A 75 -5.64 14.88 -11.13
N GLN A 76 -4.51 14.46 -10.56
CA GLN A 76 -3.99 15.04 -9.31
C GLN A 76 -3.02 16.24 -9.51
N LEU A 77 -3.02 16.85 -10.71
CA LEU A 77 -2.20 18.06 -10.99
C LEU A 77 -2.93 19.40 -10.76
N HIS A 78 -4.21 19.42 -10.37
CA HIS A 78 -4.95 20.69 -10.21
C HIS A 78 -4.82 21.40 -8.84
N GLY A 79 -3.95 20.92 -7.94
CA GLY A 79 -3.88 21.45 -6.56
C GLY A 79 -2.71 22.39 -6.23
N ARG A 80 -1.70 22.54 -7.09
CA ARG A 80 -0.46 23.27 -6.73
C ARG A 80 -0.06 24.37 -7.73
N TYR A 81 -0.99 25.25 -8.09
CA TYR A 81 -0.66 26.59 -8.61
C TYR A 81 -1.32 27.66 -7.75
N ARG A 82 -0.73 27.92 -6.58
CA ARG A 82 -0.97 29.17 -5.84
C ARG A 82 0.35 29.65 -5.26
N GLY A 83 1.13 30.34 -6.09
CA GLY A 83 2.41 30.86 -5.63
C GLY A 83 3.24 31.61 -6.67
N ARG A 84 2.66 32.62 -7.35
CA ARG A 84 3.35 33.83 -7.83
C ARG A 84 2.37 34.75 -8.54
N LYS A 85 2.06 35.90 -7.93
CA LYS A 85 1.68 37.10 -8.69
C LYS A 85 2.87 38.05 -8.66
N PRO A 86 3.42 38.49 -9.80
CA PRO A 86 4.28 39.66 -9.84
C PRO A 86 3.40 40.93 -9.88
N ARG A 87 3.85 41.97 -9.17
CA ARG A 87 3.54 43.36 -9.46
C ARG A 87 4.86 44.11 -9.52
#